data_AF-A0A368HCK2-F1
#
_entry.id   AF-A0A368HCK2-F1
#
_cell.length_a   1.000
_cell.length_b   1.000
_cell.length_c   1.000
_cell.angle_alpha   90.00
_cell.angle_beta   90.00
_cell.angle_gamma   90.00
#
_symmetry.space_group_name_H-M   'P 1'
#
loop_
_entity.id
_entity.type
_entity.pdbx_description
1 polymer ?
#
loop_
_entity_poly.entity_id
_entity_poly.type
_entity_poly.pdbx_seq_one_letter_code
_entity_poly.pdbx_strand_id
1 'polypeptide(L)'
;MIAFWTYERRCDGLVLGGGFCFDPTKNKEKVLANYLTPLADIIHTHVIPTFRRISVTREEYLLLKLVIFFEGELIWLVKMAAL
;
A
#
# COMPACT_ATOMS: atom_id res chain seq x y z
N MET A 1 1.37 1.03 3.10
CA MET A 1 0.72 0.28 4.21
C MET A 1 -0.52 -0.45 3.72
N ILE A 2 -1.43 0.22 3.02
CA ILE A 2 -2.68 -0.35 2.49
C ILE A 2 -2.45 -1.61 1.62
N ALA A 3 -1.47 -1.59 0.71
CA ALA A 3 -1.19 -2.74 -0.16
C ALA A 3 -0.74 -3.99 0.60
N PHE A 4 0.10 -3.85 1.63
CA PHE A 4 0.57 -4.99 2.42
C PHE A 4 -0.56 -5.62 3.25
N TRP A 5 -1.41 -4.80 3.88
CA TRP A 5 -2.58 -5.30 4.60
C TRP A 5 -3.58 -5.99 3.68
N THR A 6 -3.76 -5.47 2.48
CA THR A 6 -4.63 -6.07 1.47
C THR A 6 -4.06 -7.41 0.98
N TYR A 7 -2.75 -7.49 0.78
CA TYR A 7 -2.03 -8.74 0.47
C TYR A 7 -2.18 -9.79 1.59
N GLU A 8 -1.93 -9.40 2.85
CA GLU A 8 -1.95 -10.30 4.01
C GLU A 8 -3.36 -10.87 4.28
N ARG A 9 -4.39 -10.02 4.22
CA ARG A 9 -5.78 -10.43 4.51
C ARG A 9 -6.51 -11.05 3.34
N ARG A 10 -5.91 -11.08 2.14
CA ARG A 10 -6.52 -11.62 0.91
C ARG A 10 -7.93 -11.08 0.64
N CYS A 11 -8.15 -9.80 0.92
CA CYS A 11 -9.43 -9.17 0.61
C CYS A 11 -9.44 -8.74 -0.87
N ASP A 12 -10.51 -9.03 -1.60
CA ASP A 12 -10.67 -8.65 -3.02
C ASP A 12 -10.85 -7.13 -3.23
N GLY A 13 -11.07 -6.39 -2.13
CA GLY A 13 -11.14 -4.94 -2.11
C GLY A 13 -9.90 -4.30 -1.47
N LEU A 14 -10.08 -3.23 -0.70
CA LEU A 14 -8.99 -2.47 -0.11
C LEU A 14 -9.02 -2.56 1.41
N VAL A 15 -7.91 -2.96 2.05
CA VAL A 15 -7.82 -2.95 3.52
C VAL A 15 -7.26 -1.62 4.01
N LEU A 16 -8.12 -0.85 4.68
CA LEU A 16 -7.79 0.43 5.30
C LEU A 16 -7.34 0.25 6.76
N GLY A 17 -6.88 1.34 7.37
CA GLY A 17 -6.44 1.38 8.77
C GLY A 17 -7.50 0.82 9.73
N GLY A 18 -7.04 0.22 10.83
CA GLY A 18 -7.93 -0.46 11.79
C GLY A 18 -8.49 -1.80 11.29
N GLY A 19 -8.13 -2.22 10.07
CA GLY A 19 -8.55 -3.51 9.52
C GLY A 19 -9.91 -3.48 8.82
N PHE A 20 -10.42 -2.31 8.46
CA PHE A 20 -11.62 -2.19 7.66
C PHE A 20 -11.35 -2.64 6.22
N CYS A 21 -12.02 -3.69 5.74
CA CYS A 21 -11.98 -4.01 4.32
C CYS A 21 -13.11 -3.28 3.59
N PHE A 22 -12.73 -2.39 2.69
CA PHE A 22 -13.62 -1.79 1.71
C PHE A 22 -13.82 -2.78 0.56
N ASP A 23 -15.03 -3.29 0.38
CA ASP A 23 -15.41 -4.12 -0.76
C ASP A 23 -16.30 -3.28 -1.70
N PRO A 24 -15.83 -2.96 -2.92
CA PRO A 24 -16.58 -2.13 -3.87
C PRO A 24 -17.91 -2.77 -4.28
N THR A 25 -18.03 -4.10 -4.21
CA THR A 25 -19.27 -4.81 -4.59
C THR A 25 -20.36 -4.72 -3.52
N LYS A 26 -19.97 -4.52 -2.25
CA LYS A 26 -20.90 -4.48 -1.10
C LYS A 26 -21.21 -3.07 -0.63
N ASN A 27 -20.38 -2.08 -0.97
CA ASN A 27 -20.57 -0.71 -0.49
C ASN A 27 -21.57 0.07 -1.34
N LYS A 28 -22.60 0.59 -0.68
CA LYS A 28 -23.65 1.43 -1.30
C LYS A 28 -23.27 2.91 -1.41
N GLU A 29 -22.19 3.31 -0.75
CA GLU A 29 -21.72 4.70 -0.74
C GLU A 29 -20.92 5.00 -2.03
N LYS A 30 -21.61 5.58 -3.01
CA LYS A 30 -21.06 5.84 -4.36
C LYS A 30 -19.86 6.78 -4.37
N VAL A 31 -19.84 7.78 -3.48
CA VAL A 31 -18.74 8.77 -3.44
C VAL A 31 -17.44 8.08 -3.06
N LEU A 32 -17.42 7.37 -1.94
CA LEU A 32 -16.23 6.67 -1.48
C LEU A 32 -15.81 5.56 -2.45
N ALA A 33 -16.77 4.84 -3.03
CA ALA A 33 -16.49 3.81 -4.03
C ALA A 33 -15.80 4.34 -5.29
N ASN A 34 -16.18 5.53 -5.77
CA ASN A 34 -15.52 6.14 -6.94
C ASN A 34 -14.05 6.47 -6.70
N TYR A 35 -13.64 6.73 -5.45
CA TYR A 35 -12.24 7.01 -5.11
C TYR A 35 -11.45 5.75 -4.78
N LEU A 36 -12.04 4.82 -4.03
CA LEU A 36 -11.31 3.64 -3.53
C LEU A 36 -11.21 2.52 -4.56
N THR A 37 -12.16 2.39 -5.48
CA THR A 37 -12.15 1.33 -6.49
C THR A 37 -10.95 1.44 -7.42
N PRO A 38 -10.64 2.60 -8.05
CA PRO A 38 -9.45 2.72 -8.90
C PRO A 38 -8.14 2.47 -8.14
N LEU A 39 -8.07 2.88 -6.88
CA LEU A 39 -6.92 2.61 -6.02
C LEU A 39 -6.76 1.11 -5.74
N ALA A 40 -7.86 0.43 -5.42
CA ALA A 40 -7.89 -1.01 -5.24
C ALA A 40 -7.43 -1.74 -6.50
N ASP A 41 -7.93 -1.32 -7.67
CA ASP A 41 -7.56 -1.91 -8.96
C ASP A 41 -6.06 -1.81 -9.23
N ILE A 42 -5.45 -0.64 -9.01
CA ILE A 42 -4.00 -0.46 -9.19
C ILE A 42 -3.22 -1.39 -8.25
N ILE A 43 -3.62 -1.46 -6.98
CA ILE A 43 -2.94 -2.28 -5.98
C ILE A 43 -3.07 -3.77 -6.31
N HIS A 44 -4.27 -4.23 -6.67
CA HIS A 44 -4.53 -5.62 -7.05
C HIS A 44 -3.89 -6.02 -8.37
N THR A 45 -3.78 -5.10 -9.32
CA THR A 45 -3.21 -5.40 -10.65
C THR A 45 -1.69 -5.39 -10.62
N HIS A 46 -1.06 -4.50 -9.85
CA HIS A 46 0.38 -4.27 -9.95
C HIS A 46 1.17 -4.61 -8.69
N VAL A 47 0.64 -4.31 -7.51
CA VAL A 47 1.40 -4.44 -6.25
C VAL A 47 1.25 -5.82 -5.65
N ILE A 48 0.02 -6.31 -5.51
CA ILE A 48 -0.27 -7.61 -4.90
C ILE A 48 0.36 -8.78 -5.67
N PRO A 49 0.34 -8.83 -7.01
CA PRO A 49 1.02 -9.89 -7.75
C PRO A 49 2.53 -9.89 -7.51
N THR A 50 3.13 -8.71 -7.40
CA THR A 50 4.56 -8.56 -7.06
C THR A 50 4.84 -9.08 -5.65
N PHE A 51 4.03 -8.68 -4.66
CA PHE A 51 4.15 -9.15 -3.28
C PHE A 51 3.99 -10.67 -3.18
N ARG A 52 3.03 -11.25 -3.91
CA ARG A 52 2.84 -12.70 -4.01
C ARG A 52 4.03 -13.38 -4.67
N ARG A 53 4.55 -12.82 -5.77
CA ARG A 53 5.69 -13.39 -6.52
C ARG A 53 6.94 -13.50 -5.66
N ILE A 54 7.24 -12.48 -4.86
CA ILE A 54 8.41 -12.48 -3.98
C ILE A 54 8.10 -13.09 -2.60
N SER A 55 6.85 -13.49 -2.35
CA SER A 55 6.37 -13.98 -1.05
C SER A 55 6.77 -13.04 0.09
N VAL A 56 6.51 -11.73 -0.10
CA VAL A 56 7.02 -10.70 0.82
C VAL A 56 6.62 -10.99 2.26
N THR A 57 7.62 -11.00 3.14
CA THR A 57 7.43 -11.17 4.58
C THR A 57 7.12 -9.84 5.25
N ARG A 58 6.68 -9.89 6.50
CA ARG A 58 6.43 -8.68 7.29
C ARG A 58 7.71 -7.91 7.54
N GLU A 59 8.80 -8.61 7.79
CA GLU A 59 10.13 -8.07 8.08
C GLU A 59 10.68 -7.32 6.86
N GLU A 60 10.64 -7.93 5.68
CA GLU A 60 11.06 -7.30 4.41
C GLU A 60 10.20 -6.08 4.08
N TYR A 61 8.88 -6.17 4.31
CA TYR A 61 8.00 -5.03 4.12
C TYR A 61 8.33 -3.86 5.05
N LEU A 62 8.66 -4.14 6.32
CA LEU A 62 9.08 -3.11 7.28
C LEU A 62 10.41 -2.47 6.86
N LEU A 63 11.36 -3.24 6.33
CA LEU A 63 12.60 -2.70 5.77
C LEU A 63 12.32 -1.78 4.58
N LEU A 64 11.48 -2.20 3.63
CA LEU A 64 11.08 -1.36 2.50
C LEU A 64 10.43 -0.05 2.97
N LYS A 65 9.62 -0.13 4.03
CA LYS A 65 8.99 1.05 4.63
C LYS A 65 10.03 1.99 5.26
N LEU A 66 11.07 1.47 5.91
CA LEU A 66 12.16 2.28 6.44
C LEU A 66 12.91 3.00 5.32
N VAL A 67 13.20 2.32 4.20
CA VAL A 67 13.83 2.94 3.02
C VAL A 67 13.01 4.15 2.56
N ILE A 68 11.70 4.00 2.36
CA ILE A 68 10.82 5.10 1.93
C ILE A 68 10.77 6.22 2.98
N PHE A 69 10.73 5.88 4.27
CA PHE A 69 10.68 6.87 5.35
C PHE A 69 11.94 7.75 5.36
N PHE A 70 13.11 7.14 5.15
CA PHE A 70 14.38 7.86 5.12
C PHE A 70 14.72 8.43 3.74
N GLU A 71 14.05 8.03 2.66
CA GLU A 71 14.29 8.57 1.31
C GLU A 71 14.10 10.09 1.28
N GLY A 72 13.05 10.61 1.93
CA GLY A 72 12.81 12.06 2.04
C GLY A 72 13.88 12.81 2.83
N GLU A 73 14.36 12.22 3.93
CA GLU A 73 15.38 12.81 4.81
C GLU A 73 16.80 12.71 4.21
N LEU A 74 17.12 11.60 3.53
CA LEU A 74 18.40 11.43 2.85
C LEU A 74 18.56 12.42 1.69
N ILE A 75 17.49 12.68 0.92
CA ILE A 75 17.52 13.68 -0.15
C ILE A 75 17.81 15.08 0.42
N TRP A 76 17.26 15.40 1.59
CA TRP A 76 17.53 16.68 2.27
C TRP A 76 18.96 16.77 2.82
N LEU A 77 19.45 15.72 3.47
CA LEU A 77 20.81 15.65 4.00
C LEU A 77 21.87 15.67 2.90
N VAL A 78 21.68 14.95 1.80
CA VAL A 78 22.58 14.97 0.64
C VAL A 78 22.59 16.34 -0.03
N LYS A 79 21.44 17.02 -0.12
CA LYS A 79 21.38 18.40 -0.65
C LYS A 79 22.06 19.42 0.27
N MET A 80 21.96 19.27 1.59
CA MET A 80 22.64 20.15 2.55
C MET A 80 24.15 19.90 2.63
N ALA A 81 24.59 18.65 2.48
CA ALA A 81 26.02 18.31 2.46
C ALA A 81 26.74 18.66 1.14
N ALA A 82 25.98 19.00 0.09
CA ALA A 82 26.49 19.44 -1.21
C ALA A 82 26.54 20.98 -1.37
N LEU A 83 26.29 21.72 -0.28
CA LEU A 83 26.32 23.19 -0.16
C LEU A 83 27.45 23.60 0.79
#